data_AF-A0A931ZHK5-F1
#
_entry.id   AF-A0A931ZHK5-F1
#
_cell.length_a   1.000
_cell.length_b   1.000
_cell.length_c   1.000
_cell.angle_alpha   90.00
_cell.angle_beta   90.00
_cell.angle_gamma   90.00
#
_symmetry.space_group_name_H-M   'P 1'
#
loop_
_entity.id
_entity.type
_entity.pdbx_description
1 polymer ?
#
loop_
_entity_poly.entity_id
_entity_poly.type
_entity_poly.pdbx_seq_one_letter_code
_entity_poly.pdbx_strand_id
1 'polypeptide(L)'
;INDYWLDVGQLRTYNQAREEVDKLNSSRESKNSTRVTKVFNSLEVDIRPGGKLAIPEKAFETLDFAVVSIHSSFRLLRDEQTKRILAAVEHPKVKILAHPTGRMLNDREGIDANWDKIFESCLKHNVFLEINSWHARLDLPDQLVHEAVKLGLKLVISTDSHASDQMEMIKFGVSVARRGWAEASDIINTRSFEEVQKLLVA
;
A
#
# COMPACT_ATOMS: atom_id res chain seq x y z
N ILE A 1 -1.87 18.08 -26.89
CA ILE A 1 -2.99 17.13 -26.67
C ILE A 1 -3.67 17.58 -25.40
N ASN A 2 -4.96 17.93 -25.47
CA ASN A 2 -5.68 18.55 -24.35
C ASN A 2 -5.82 17.54 -23.18
N ASP A 3 -5.61 17.98 -21.94
CA ASP A 3 -5.61 17.12 -20.73
C ASP A 3 -6.87 16.26 -20.61
N TYR A 4 -7.99 16.73 -21.15
CA TYR A 4 -9.27 16.03 -21.21
C TYR A 4 -9.20 14.67 -21.94
N TRP A 5 -8.49 14.56 -23.07
CA TRP A 5 -8.42 13.32 -23.83
C TRP A 5 -7.49 12.28 -23.19
N LEU A 6 -6.45 12.76 -22.50
CA LEU A 6 -5.59 11.92 -21.67
C LEU A 6 -6.37 11.36 -20.47
N ASP A 7 -7.19 12.18 -19.83
CA ASP A 7 -8.04 11.80 -18.70
C ASP A 7 -9.11 10.76 -19.10
N VAL A 8 -9.80 10.98 -20.23
CA VAL A 8 -10.79 10.01 -20.75
C VAL A 8 -10.14 8.68 -21.12
N GLY A 9 -8.96 8.71 -21.73
CA GLY A 9 -8.20 7.49 -22.06
C GLY A 9 -7.75 6.72 -20.83
N GLN A 10 -7.25 7.42 -19.81
CA GLN A 10 -6.85 6.82 -18.53
C GLN A 10 -8.05 6.23 -17.79
N LEU A 11 -9.17 6.96 -17.71
CA LEU A 11 -10.38 6.50 -17.05
C LEU A 11 -10.94 5.23 -17.70
N ARG A 12 -10.86 5.10 -19.03
CA ARG A 12 -11.22 3.86 -19.73
C ARG A 12 -10.38 2.67 -19.25
N THR A 13 -9.07 2.84 -19.08
CA THR A 13 -8.18 1.78 -18.59
C THR A 13 -8.55 1.35 -17.16
N TYR A 14 -8.84 2.30 -16.26
CA TYR A 14 -9.24 1.98 -14.89
C TYR A 14 -10.59 1.25 -14.81
N ASN A 15 -11.56 1.66 -15.64
CA ASN A 15 -12.85 0.97 -15.75
C ASN A 15 -12.68 -0.45 -16.31
N GLN A 16 -11.84 -0.63 -17.34
CA GLN A 16 -11.56 -1.94 -17.88
C GLN A 16 -10.91 -2.87 -16.85
N ALA A 17 -9.95 -2.36 -16.05
CA ALA A 17 -9.35 -3.14 -14.96
C ALA A 17 -10.41 -3.59 -13.93
N ARG A 18 -11.33 -2.70 -13.56
CA ARG A 18 -12.45 -3.01 -12.67
C ARG A 18 -13.33 -4.12 -13.23
N GLU A 19 -13.73 -4.02 -14.50
CA GLU A 19 -14.54 -5.04 -15.17
C GLU A 19 -13.84 -6.41 -15.18
N GLU A 20 -12.54 -6.45 -15.43
CA GLU A 20 -11.78 -7.71 -15.40
C GLU A 20 -11.71 -8.32 -13.99
N VAL A 21 -11.52 -7.51 -12.95
CA VAL A 21 -11.56 -7.98 -11.56
C VAL A 21 -12.96 -8.50 -11.19
N ASP A 22 -14.03 -7.84 -11.64
CA ASP A 22 -15.41 -8.27 -11.38
C ASP A 22 -15.74 -9.60 -12.09
N LYS A 23 -15.28 -9.78 -13.34
CA LYS A 23 -15.36 -11.07 -14.06
C LYS A 23 -14.59 -12.17 -13.33
N LEU A 24 -13.38 -11.87 -12.87
CA LEU A 24 -12.54 -12.80 -12.12
C LEU A 24 -13.23 -13.25 -10.83
N ASN A 25 -13.82 -12.33 -10.08
CA ASN A 25 -14.55 -12.65 -8.85
C ASN A 25 -15.80 -13.50 -9.13
N SER A 26 -16.63 -13.11 -10.10
CA SER A 26 -17.83 -13.88 -10.51
C SER A 26 -17.49 -15.32 -10.95
N SER A 27 -16.38 -15.48 -11.68
CA SER A 27 -15.92 -16.79 -12.13
C SER A 27 -15.42 -17.71 -11.00
N ARG A 28 -15.04 -17.15 -9.85
CA ARG A 28 -14.55 -17.93 -8.69
C ARG A 28 -15.71 -18.42 -7.83
N GLU A 29 -16.72 -17.57 -7.62
CA GLU A 29 -17.96 -17.91 -6.92
C GLU A 29 -18.64 -19.11 -7.59
N SER A 30 -18.77 -19.07 -8.93
CA SER A 30 -19.38 -20.15 -9.71
C SER A 30 -18.61 -21.48 -9.70
N LYS A 31 -17.30 -21.47 -9.45
CA LYS A 31 -16.44 -22.67 -9.48
C LYS A 31 -16.23 -23.33 -8.13
N ASN A 32 -16.80 -22.79 -7.04
CA ASN A 32 -16.55 -23.22 -5.67
C ASN A 32 -15.03 -23.40 -5.37
N SER A 33 -14.21 -22.50 -5.93
CA SER A 33 -12.75 -22.56 -5.82
C SER A 33 -12.30 -22.15 -4.43
N THR A 34 -11.59 -23.03 -3.72
CA THR A 34 -11.21 -22.84 -2.32
C THR A 34 -9.88 -22.11 -2.11
N ARG A 35 -9.12 -21.82 -3.19
CA ARG A 35 -7.76 -21.25 -3.07
C ARG A 35 -7.69 -19.73 -3.00
N VAL A 36 -8.59 -19.02 -3.67
CA VAL A 36 -8.61 -17.55 -3.71
C VAL A 36 -10.05 -17.09 -3.53
N THR A 37 -10.34 -16.47 -2.38
CA THR A 37 -11.68 -16.01 -2.01
C THR A 37 -12.11 -14.79 -2.81
N LYS A 38 -11.22 -13.80 -2.96
CA LYS A 38 -11.52 -12.49 -3.58
C LYS A 38 -10.26 -11.89 -4.19
N VAL A 39 -10.44 -11.15 -5.28
CA VAL A 39 -9.46 -10.21 -5.83
C VAL A 39 -9.99 -8.80 -5.62
N PHE A 40 -9.21 -7.94 -4.98
CA PHE A 40 -9.51 -6.51 -4.84
C PHE A 40 -9.00 -5.74 -6.06
N ASN A 41 -9.80 -4.79 -6.55
CA ASN A 41 -9.37 -3.84 -7.56
C ASN A 41 -8.68 -2.65 -6.89
N SER A 42 -7.40 -2.80 -6.54
CA SER A 42 -6.58 -1.74 -5.96
C SER A 42 -5.46 -1.32 -6.90
N LEU A 43 -4.90 -0.14 -6.67
CA LEU A 43 -3.77 0.38 -7.44
C LEU A 43 -2.71 0.94 -6.50
N GLU A 44 -1.44 0.69 -6.82
CA GLU A 44 -0.32 1.43 -6.26
C GLU A 44 -0.17 2.77 -6.99
N VAL A 45 -0.47 3.85 -6.28
CA VAL A 45 -0.52 5.21 -6.79
C VAL A 45 0.69 5.99 -6.30
N ASP A 46 1.50 6.48 -7.24
CA ASP A 46 2.65 7.32 -6.91
C ASP A 46 2.20 8.61 -6.21
N ILE A 47 2.87 8.93 -5.10
CA ILE A 47 2.73 10.20 -4.42
C ILE A 47 3.70 11.17 -5.09
N ARG A 48 3.22 12.13 -5.88
CA ARG A 48 4.09 13.11 -6.57
C ARG A 48 4.75 14.06 -5.57
N PRO A 49 5.86 14.74 -5.93
CA PRO A 49 6.34 15.89 -5.18
C PRO A 49 5.21 16.89 -4.91
N GLY A 50 5.10 17.37 -3.67
CA GLY A 50 3.97 18.21 -3.22
C GLY A 50 2.74 17.42 -2.73
N GLY A 51 2.75 16.08 -2.79
CA GLY A 51 1.76 15.21 -2.14
C GLY A 51 0.55 14.84 -3.00
N LYS A 52 0.45 15.34 -4.24
CA LYS A 52 -0.63 14.97 -5.15
C LYS A 52 -0.50 13.52 -5.61
N LEU A 53 -1.59 12.76 -5.57
CA LEU A 53 -1.65 11.39 -6.06
C LEU A 53 -1.66 11.35 -7.61
N ALA A 54 -0.95 10.40 -8.19
CA ALA A 54 -0.64 10.37 -9.63
C ALA A 54 -1.77 9.89 -10.56
N ILE A 55 -3.02 9.87 -10.10
CA ILE A 55 -4.21 9.53 -10.88
C ILE A 55 -5.31 10.62 -10.72
N PRO A 56 -6.23 10.76 -11.69
CA PRO A 56 -7.36 11.70 -11.56
C PRO A 56 -8.36 11.23 -10.50
N GLU A 57 -9.09 12.17 -9.89
CA GLU A 57 -10.04 11.89 -8.80
C GLU A 57 -11.06 10.79 -9.17
N LYS A 58 -11.62 10.88 -10.39
CA LYS A 58 -12.59 9.90 -10.90
C LYS A 58 -12.04 8.47 -10.98
N ALA A 59 -10.73 8.29 -11.11
CA ALA A 59 -10.13 6.96 -11.13
C ALA A 59 -10.23 6.27 -9.77
N PHE A 60 -10.26 7.02 -8.66
CA PHE A 60 -10.44 6.43 -7.33
C PHE A 60 -11.83 5.79 -7.13
N GLU A 61 -12.83 6.19 -7.91
CA GLU A 61 -14.17 5.60 -7.88
C GLU A 61 -14.18 4.14 -8.35
N THR A 62 -13.22 3.75 -9.20
CA THR A 62 -13.12 2.37 -9.72
C THR A 62 -12.39 1.45 -8.73
N LEU A 63 -11.58 2.01 -7.84
CA LEU A 63 -10.75 1.28 -6.90
C LEU A 63 -11.55 0.90 -5.65
N ASP A 64 -11.35 -0.33 -5.17
CA ASP A 64 -11.81 -0.74 -3.85
C ASP A 64 -11.08 0.08 -2.78
N PHE A 65 -9.76 0.19 -2.92
CA PHE A 65 -8.88 1.08 -2.16
C PHE A 65 -7.59 1.38 -2.93
N ALA A 66 -6.85 2.38 -2.48
CA ALA A 66 -5.55 2.76 -3.02
C ALA A 66 -4.42 2.38 -2.06
N VAL A 67 -3.34 1.89 -2.65
CA VAL A 67 -2.02 1.78 -2.05
C VAL A 67 -1.23 2.99 -2.54
N VAL A 68 -0.44 3.64 -1.70
CA VAL A 68 0.36 4.81 -2.10
C VAL A 68 1.80 4.66 -1.70
N SER A 69 2.71 5.21 -2.50
CA SER A 69 4.14 5.08 -2.26
C SER A 69 4.95 6.15 -2.98
N ILE A 70 6.23 6.26 -2.61
CA ILE A 70 7.18 7.21 -3.21
C ILE A 70 8.07 6.47 -4.21
N HIS A 71 8.04 6.88 -5.48
CA HIS A 71 8.93 6.35 -6.52
C HIS A 71 9.94 7.37 -7.06
N SER A 72 9.89 8.60 -6.58
CA SER A 72 10.67 9.71 -7.11
C SER A 72 11.01 10.73 -6.03
N SER A 73 12.01 11.59 -6.31
CA SER A 73 12.42 12.67 -5.42
C SER A 73 12.72 12.17 -4.00
N PHE A 74 13.57 11.15 -3.90
CA PHE A 74 13.94 10.53 -2.62
C PHE A 74 14.79 11.44 -1.71
N ARG A 75 15.38 12.50 -2.27
CA ARG A 75 16.30 13.42 -1.58
C ARG A 75 15.69 14.79 -1.26
N LEU A 76 14.36 14.87 -1.13
CA LEU A 76 13.70 16.08 -0.63
C LEU A 76 14.13 16.34 0.83
N LEU A 77 13.99 17.59 1.27
CA LEU A 77 14.23 17.93 2.67
C LEU A 77 13.23 17.20 3.57
N ARG A 78 13.63 16.85 4.80
CA ARG A 78 12.82 16.11 5.78
C ARG A 78 11.39 16.63 5.90
N ASP A 79 11.23 17.94 6.05
CA ASP A 79 9.91 18.56 6.20
C ASP A 79 9.08 18.53 4.92
N GLU A 80 9.70 18.63 3.76
CA GLU A 80 9.02 18.53 2.46
C GLU A 80 8.55 17.11 2.20
N GLN A 81 9.40 16.11 2.49
CA GLN A 81 9.04 14.71 2.35
C GLN A 81 7.93 14.31 3.33
N THR A 82 8.01 14.81 4.57
CA THR A 82 6.96 14.61 5.57
C THR A 82 5.62 15.18 5.05
N LYS A 83 5.58 16.44 4.63
CA LYS A 83 4.36 17.08 4.10
C LYS A 83 3.80 16.34 2.88
N ARG A 84 4.66 15.86 1.99
CA ARG A 84 4.28 15.07 0.81
C ARG A 84 3.52 13.80 1.22
N ILE A 85 4.04 13.05 2.19
CA ILE A 85 3.42 11.81 2.67
C ILE A 85 2.11 12.11 3.40
N LEU A 86 2.10 13.12 4.27
CA LEU A 86 0.91 13.51 5.03
C LEU A 86 -0.28 13.83 4.09
N ALA A 87 -0.04 14.63 3.04
CA ALA A 87 -1.08 14.99 2.08
C ALA A 87 -1.66 13.76 1.33
N ALA A 88 -0.86 12.74 1.08
CA ALA A 88 -1.33 11.50 0.44
C ALA A 88 -2.17 10.65 1.39
N VAL A 89 -1.74 10.51 2.64
CA VAL A 89 -2.40 9.70 3.69
C VAL A 89 -3.79 10.23 4.03
N GLU A 90 -4.04 11.53 3.84
CA GLU A 90 -5.34 12.15 4.12
C GLU A 90 -6.46 11.73 3.15
N HIS A 91 -6.11 11.18 1.99
CA HIS A 91 -7.09 10.85 0.96
C HIS A 91 -7.97 9.65 1.36
N PRO A 92 -9.32 9.73 1.29
CA PRO A 92 -10.23 8.75 1.88
C PRO A 92 -10.12 7.34 1.30
N LYS A 93 -9.70 7.22 0.04
CA LYS A 93 -9.48 5.94 -0.63
C LYS A 93 -8.12 5.30 -0.32
N VAL A 94 -7.18 6.03 0.29
CA VAL A 94 -5.87 5.49 0.64
C VAL A 94 -6.00 4.63 1.88
N LYS A 95 -5.47 3.40 1.81
CA LYS A 95 -5.51 2.44 2.93
C LYS A 95 -4.16 1.86 3.28
N ILE A 96 -3.18 1.90 2.36
CA ILE A 96 -1.87 1.33 2.59
C ILE A 96 -0.81 2.32 2.12
N LEU A 97 0.17 2.64 2.97
CA LEU A 97 1.42 3.26 2.59
C LEU A 97 2.42 2.14 2.28
N ALA A 98 2.67 1.87 0.99
CA ALA A 98 3.55 0.82 0.52
C ALA A 98 5.02 1.23 0.61
N HIS A 99 5.86 0.25 0.98
CA HIS A 99 7.31 0.35 1.20
C HIS A 99 7.72 1.78 1.60
N PRO A 100 7.34 2.20 2.82
CA PRO A 100 7.21 3.62 3.16
C PRO A 100 8.49 4.42 3.02
N THR A 101 9.64 3.81 3.33
CA THR A 101 10.93 4.50 3.29
C THR A 101 11.44 4.62 1.86
N GLY A 102 10.93 3.81 0.92
CA GLY A 102 11.38 3.74 -0.46
C GLY A 102 12.81 3.22 -0.60
N ARG A 103 13.36 2.55 0.43
CA ARG A 103 14.74 2.04 0.44
C ARG A 103 14.92 0.88 -0.54
N MET A 104 16.15 0.73 -1.02
CA MET A 104 16.63 -0.46 -1.72
C MET A 104 17.94 -0.89 -1.06
N LEU A 105 17.96 -2.06 -0.44
CA LEU A 105 19.12 -2.61 0.24
C LEU A 105 20.32 -2.67 -0.72
N ASN A 106 21.45 -2.10 -0.29
CA ASN A 106 22.70 -1.96 -1.05
C ASN A 106 22.64 -1.04 -2.28
N ASP A 107 21.57 -0.26 -2.47
CA ASP A 107 21.44 0.63 -3.63
C ASP A 107 20.97 2.05 -3.24
N ARG A 108 19.87 2.14 -2.49
CA ARG A 108 19.26 3.41 -2.11
C ARG A 108 18.90 3.45 -0.64
N GLU A 109 19.44 4.42 0.09
CA GLU A 109 18.99 4.73 1.45
C GLU A 109 17.51 5.17 1.45
N GLY A 110 16.82 4.87 2.55
CA GLY A 110 15.44 5.33 2.74
C GLY A 110 15.37 6.86 2.82
N ILE A 111 14.21 7.41 2.51
CA ILE A 111 13.94 8.85 2.61
C ILE A 111 14.14 9.37 4.04
N ASP A 112 14.58 10.62 4.17
CA ASP A 112 14.54 11.34 5.44
C ASP A 112 13.15 11.98 5.62
N ALA A 113 12.43 11.57 6.66
CA ALA A 113 11.11 12.06 6.99
C ALA A 113 10.86 11.98 8.50
N ASN A 114 9.87 12.74 8.99
CA ASN A 114 9.41 12.66 10.36
C ASN A 114 8.40 11.51 10.51
N TRP A 115 8.90 10.34 10.90
CA TRP A 115 8.10 9.13 11.05
C TRP A 115 7.03 9.23 12.14
N ASP A 116 7.28 9.94 13.24
CA ASP A 116 6.27 10.14 14.30
C ASP A 116 5.02 10.82 13.74
N LYS A 117 5.20 11.92 12.99
CA LYS A 117 4.08 12.63 12.33
C LYS A 117 3.37 11.76 11.29
N ILE A 118 4.12 10.96 10.54
CA ILE A 118 3.55 10.06 9.54
C ILE A 118 2.70 8.98 10.22
N PHE A 119 3.20 8.39 11.31
CA PHE A 119 2.49 7.37 12.07
C PHE A 119 1.21 7.92 12.71
N GLU A 120 1.28 9.11 13.32
CA GLU A 120 0.09 9.79 13.85
C GLU A 120 -0.98 10.02 12.76
N SER A 121 -0.56 10.45 11.56
CA SER A 121 -1.48 10.64 10.44
C SER A 121 -2.06 9.32 9.94
N CYS A 122 -1.23 8.29 9.77
CA CYS A 122 -1.69 6.96 9.38
C CYS A 122 -2.71 6.40 10.38
N LEU A 123 -2.48 6.57 11.68
CA LEU A 123 -3.42 6.16 12.72
C LEU A 123 -4.75 6.93 12.62
N LYS A 124 -4.68 8.26 12.50
CA LYS A 124 -5.85 9.14 12.37
C LYS A 124 -6.71 8.80 11.14
N HIS A 125 -6.06 8.47 10.03
CA HIS A 125 -6.72 8.24 8.74
C HIS A 125 -6.98 6.75 8.45
N ASN A 126 -6.69 5.86 9.40
CA ASN A 126 -6.82 4.40 9.25
C ASN A 126 -6.03 3.85 8.04
N VAL A 127 -4.82 4.34 7.85
CA VAL A 127 -3.89 3.87 6.81
C VAL A 127 -2.88 2.91 7.43
N PHE A 128 -2.78 1.71 6.86
CA PHE A 128 -1.84 0.67 7.26
C PHE A 128 -0.45 0.93 6.67
N LEU A 129 0.59 0.54 7.41
CA LEU A 129 1.97 0.58 6.92
C LEU A 129 2.37 -0.79 6.34
N GLU A 130 3.01 -0.79 5.18
CA GLU A 130 3.49 -2.02 4.57
C GLU A 130 4.84 -2.48 5.15
N ILE A 131 4.96 -3.79 5.40
CA ILE A 131 6.21 -4.53 5.50
C ILE A 131 6.36 -5.33 4.21
N ASN A 132 7.06 -4.75 3.26
CA ASN A 132 7.32 -5.29 1.95
C ASN A 132 8.38 -6.37 2.03
N SER A 133 8.01 -7.60 1.65
CA SER A 133 8.88 -8.77 1.76
C SER A 133 9.86 -8.93 0.61
N TRP A 134 9.83 -8.05 -0.39
CA TRP A 134 10.80 -8.11 -1.49
C TRP A 134 12.21 -8.03 -0.93
N HIS A 135 13.05 -8.99 -1.30
CA HIS A 135 14.37 -9.18 -0.69
C HIS A 135 15.28 -7.95 -0.79
N ALA A 136 15.10 -7.14 -1.84
CA ALA A 136 15.86 -5.91 -2.03
C ALA A 136 15.26 -4.70 -1.30
N ARG A 137 14.05 -4.80 -0.72
CA ARG A 137 13.39 -3.73 0.02
C ARG A 137 13.42 -3.98 1.53
N LEU A 138 12.78 -5.06 1.96
CA LEU A 138 12.48 -5.35 3.37
C LEU A 138 11.92 -4.12 4.11
N ASP A 139 10.97 -3.42 3.51
CA ASP A 139 10.56 -2.06 3.90
C ASP A 139 9.09 -2.06 4.30
N LEU A 140 8.69 -1.82 5.55
CA LEU A 140 9.35 -1.06 6.61
C LEU A 140 10.52 -1.78 7.35
N PRO A 141 11.64 -1.11 7.67
CA PRO A 141 12.66 -1.63 8.60
C PRO A 141 12.09 -2.01 9.96
N ASP A 142 12.71 -3.01 10.59
CA ASP A 142 12.29 -3.55 11.90
C ASP A 142 12.26 -2.51 13.01
N GLN A 143 13.16 -1.52 13.03
CA GLN A 143 13.09 -0.42 14.00
C GLN A 143 11.81 0.40 13.85
N LEU A 144 11.41 0.73 12.62
CA LEU A 144 10.20 1.49 12.37
C LEU A 144 8.94 0.63 12.55
N VAL A 145 9.01 -0.67 12.30
CA VAL A 145 7.94 -1.62 12.67
C VAL A 145 7.70 -1.58 14.18
N HIS A 146 8.76 -1.64 14.98
CA HIS A 146 8.65 -1.60 16.44
C HIS A 146 8.02 -0.30 16.96
N GLU A 147 8.41 0.85 16.40
CA GLU A 147 7.79 2.12 16.78
C GLU A 147 6.33 2.23 16.31
N ALA A 148 5.98 1.71 15.13
CA ALA A 148 4.59 1.66 14.67
C ALA A 148 3.71 0.79 15.59
N VAL A 149 4.20 -0.40 16.01
CA VAL A 149 3.49 -1.31 16.92
C VAL A 149 3.25 -0.65 18.28
N LYS A 150 4.24 0.03 18.86
CA LYS A 150 4.08 0.77 20.12
C LYS A 150 2.96 1.81 20.09
N LEU A 151 2.75 2.44 18.94
CA LEU A 151 1.70 3.42 18.73
C LEU A 151 0.33 2.78 18.40
N GLY A 152 0.26 1.45 18.31
CA GLY A 152 -0.96 0.71 17.99
C GLY A 152 -1.34 0.74 16.51
N LEU A 153 -0.43 1.17 15.62
CA LEU A 153 -0.66 1.09 14.18
C LEU A 153 -0.74 -0.36 13.74
N LYS A 154 -1.63 -0.61 12.79
CA LYS A 154 -1.74 -1.91 12.13
C LYS A 154 -0.92 -1.93 10.84
N LEU A 155 -0.35 -3.08 10.56
CA LEU A 155 0.62 -3.32 9.50
C LEU A 155 0.05 -4.32 8.50
N VAL A 156 0.55 -4.26 7.27
CA VAL A 156 0.27 -5.25 6.22
C VAL A 156 1.58 -5.82 5.71
N ILE A 157 1.66 -7.14 5.56
CA ILE A 157 2.80 -7.82 4.96
C ILE A 157 2.45 -8.17 3.51
N SER A 158 3.30 -7.77 2.57
CA SER A 158 3.13 -8.05 1.14
C SER A 158 4.43 -8.56 0.54
N THR A 159 4.43 -8.96 -0.74
CA THR A 159 5.62 -9.48 -1.44
C THR A 159 6.08 -8.63 -2.61
N ASP A 160 5.31 -7.62 -3.04
CA ASP A 160 5.59 -6.83 -4.26
C ASP A 160 5.80 -7.72 -5.50
N SER A 161 5.02 -8.79 -5.61
CA SER A 161 5.27 -9.83 -6.60
C SER A 161 4.90 -9.40 -8.01
N HIS A 162 5.89 -9.46 -8.90
CA HIS A 162 5.79 -9.31 -10.35
C HIS A 162 5.82 -10.66 -11.09
N ALA A 163 6.03 -11.76 -10.36
CA ALA A 163 5.91 -13.14 -10.83
C ALA A 163 5.41 -14.05 -9.71
N SER A 164 4.80 -15.19 -10.04
CA SER A 164 4.11 -16.04 -9.06
C SER A 164 5.03 -16.69 -8.02
N ASP A 165 6.24 -17.03 -8.40
CA ASP A 165 7.29 -17.59 -7.52
C ASP A 165 7.76 -16.60 -6.45
N GLN A 166 7.65 -15.30 -6.73
CA GLN A 166 8.02 -14.24 -5.78
C GLN A 166 7.12 -14.20 -4.53
N MET A 167 5.94 -14.83 -4.58
CA MET A 167 5.05 -14.95 -3.41
C MET A 167 5.72 -15.71 -2.24
N GLU A 168 6.71 -16.57 -2.52
CA GLU A 168 7.47 -17.28 -1.50
C GLU A 168 8.29 -16.35 -0.58
N MET A 169 8.49 -15.09 -0.98
CA MET A 169 9.24 -14.12 -0.21
C MET A 169 8.49 -13.64 1.04
N ILE A 170 7.19 -13.92 1.19
CA ILE A 170 6.38 -13.47 2.34
C ILE A 170 7.03 -13.80 3.70
N LYS A 171 7.81 -14.89 3.76
CA LYS A 171 8.60 -15.29 4.93
C LYS A 171 9.57 -14.21 5.43
N PHE A 172 10.08 -13.36 4.54
CA PHE A 172 10.98 -12.27 4.89
C PHE A 172 10.25 -11.14 5.59
N GLY A 173 9.07 -10.73 5.11
CA GLY A 173 8.25 -9.74 5.82
C GLY A 173 7.79 -10.25 7.18
N VAL A 174 7.42 -11.52 7.31
CA VAL A 174 7.14 -12.15 8.62
C VAL A 174 8.37 -12.09 9.54
N SER A 175 9.57 -12.32 9.01
CA SER A 175 10.81 -12.24 9.78
C SER A 175 11.09 -10.82 10.28
N VAL A 176 10.86 -9.80 9.43
CA VAL A 176 10.99 -8.38 9.79
C VAL A 176 9.94 -7.98 10.84
N ALA A 177 8.69 -8.40 10.66
CA ALA A 177 7.61 -8.15 11.61
C ALA A 177 7.95 -8.67 13.01
N ARG A 178 8.46 -9.91 13.11
CA ARG A 178 8.90 -10.51 14.38
C ARG A 178 10.07 -9.76 15.01
N ARG A 179 11.02 -9.27 14.21
CA ARG A 179 12.15 -8.46 14.70
C ARG A 179 11.70 -7.11 15.24
N GLY A 180 10.66 -6.53 14.65
CA GLY A 180 9.97 -5.34 15.15
C GLY A 180 8.94 -5.61 16.25
N TRP A 181 8.90 -6.83 16.80
CA TRP A 181 8.00 -7.24 17.90
C TRP A 181 6.51 -7.15 17.56
N ALA A 182 6.15 -7.15 16.28
CA ALA A 182 4.74 -7.22 15.87
C ALA A 182 4.16 -8.59 16.25
N GLU A 183 2.96 -8.58 16.83
CA GLU A 183 2.16 -9.77 17.07
C GLU A 183 1.17 -10.00 15.94
N ALA A 184 0.51 -11.16 15.90
CA ALA A 184 -0.51 -11.44 14.89
C ALA A 184 -1.63 -10.38 14.90
N SER A 185 -2.03 -9.89 16.08
CA SER A 185 -3.03 -8.83 16.22
C SER A 185 -2.65 -7.50 15.57
N ASP A 186 -1.37 -7.29 15.25
CA ASP A 186 -0.87 -6.08 14.59
C ASP A 186 -0.84 -6.20 13.07
N ILE A 187 -0.92 -7.42 12.54
CA ILE A 187 -0.84 -7.69 11.10
C ILE A 187 -2.24 -7.96 10.55
N ILE A 188 -2.74 -7.11 9.66
CA ILE A 188 -4.10 -7.28 9.11
C ILE A 188 -4.25 -8.59 8.32
N ASN A 189 -3.18 -9.11 7.73
CA ASN A 189 -3.19 -10.36 6.95
C ASN A 189 -3.63 -11.59 7.77
N THR A 190 -3.59 -11.55 9.11
CA THR A 190 -3.96 -12.69 9.96
C THR A 190 -5.44 -12.66 10.37
N ARG A 191 -6.19 -11.64 9.97
CA ARG A 191 -7.62 -11.50 10.26
C ARG A 191 -8.47 -12.35 9.31
N SER A 192 -9.75 -12.50 9.61
CA SER A 192 -10.68 -13.13 8.67
C SER A 192 -10.80 -12.31 7.39
N PHE A 193 -11.23 -12.94 6.31
CA PHE A 193 -11.45 -12.24 5.04
C PHE A 193 -12.46 -11.09 5.20
N GLU A 194 -13.54 -11.31 5.94
CA GLU A 194 -14.59 -10.31 6.19
C GLU A 194 -14.05 -9.11 6.96
N GLU A 195 -13.18 -9.35 7.94
CA GLU A 195 -12.51 -8.30 8.70
C GLU A 195 -11.56 -7.49 7.80
N VAL A 196 -10.73 -8.15 6.99
CA VAL A 196 -9.82 -7.48 6.04
C VAL A 196 -10.61 -6.65 5.03
N GLN A 197 -11.68 -7.21 4.47
CA GLN A 197 -12.54 -6.52 3.52
C GLN A 197 -13.15 -5.26 4.16
N LYS A 198 -13.63 -5.35 5.40
CA LYS A 198 -14.14 -4.19 6.14
C LYS A 198 -13.06 -3.16 6.39
N LEU A 199 -11.83 -3.56 6.73
CA LEU A 199 -10.73 -2.63 7.00
C LEU A 199 -10.29 -1.87 5.74
N LEU A 200 -10.29 -2.52 4.57
CA LEU A 200 -9.78 -1.94 3.34
C LEU A 200 -10.85 -1.20 2.51
N VAL A 201 -12.11 -1.67 2.51
CA VAL A 201 -13.13 -1.15 1.58
C VAL A 201 -14.14 -0.23 2.27
N ALA A 202 -14.16 -0.16 3.60
CA ALA A 202 -15.08 0.71 4.34
C ALA A 202 -14.73 2.20 4.25
#